data_AF-A0A7Y6ZUL1-F1
#
_entry.id   AF-A0A7Y6ZUL1-F1
#
_cell.length_a   1.000
_cell.length_b   1.000
_cell.length_c   1.000
_cell.angle_alpha   90.00
_cell.angle_beta   90.00
_cell.angle_gamma   90.00
#
_symmetry.space_group_name_H-M   'P 1'
#
loop_
_entity.id
_entity.type
_entity.pdbx_description
1 polymer ?
#
loop_
_entity_poly.entity_id
_entity_poly.type
_entity_poly.pdbx_seq_one_letter_code
_entity_poly.pdbx_strand_id
1 'polypeptide(L)'
;QVRHSKPALDHESHGYLGFMYVEEEYRGLGLNKVILQDLVGWGQRRGVTDFYLDVYAKNNSAVRAYEKFGFRGSLLEMKLNLES
;
A
#
# COMPACT_ATOMS: atom_id res chain seq x y z
N GLN A 1 3.22 9.53 -0.02
CA GLN A 1 2.65 10.86 0.34
C GLN A 1 2.15 10.80 1.78
N VAL A 2 2.17 11.88 2.55
CA VAL A 2 1.42 11.98 3.81
C VAL A 2 0.12 12.69 3.50
N ARG A 3 -1.02 12.15 3.96
CA ARG A 3 -2.36 12.64 3.64
C ARG A 3 -3.19 12.78 4.90
N HIS A 4 -4.12 13.73 4.91
CA HIS A 4 -5.19 13.74 5.91
C HIS A 4 -6.09 12.52 5.71
N SER A 5 -6.43 11.89 6.82
CA SER A 5 -7.26 10.69 6.83
C SER A 5 -8.74 11.01 6.64
N LYS A 6 -9.49 10.03 6.16
CA LYS A 6 -10.96 10.13 6.10
C LYS A 6 -11.50 10.18 7.54
N PRO A 7 -12.62 10.89 7.80
CA PRO A 7 -13.22 10.95 9.14
C PRO A 7 -13.61 9.60 9.77
N ALA A 8 -13.77 8.56 8.95
CA ALA A 8 -14.10 7.22 9.40
C ALA A 8 -12.89 6.42 9.95
N LEU A 9 -11.67 6.97 9.88
CA LEU A 9 -10.46 6.37 10.44
C LEU A 9 -10.16 6.99 11.81
N ASP A 10 -9.46 6.25 12.67
CA ASP A 10 -9.14 6.63 14.05
C ASP A 10 -7.82 7.42 14.20
N HIS A 11 -7.21 7.81 13.09
CA HIS A 11 -6.00 8.64 13.01
C HIS A 11 -6.21 9.84 12.10
N GLU A 12 -5.52 10.96 12.38
CA GLU A 12 -5.70 12.22 11.63
C GLU A 12 -4.97 12.25 10.28
N SER A 13 -3.87 11.51 10.17
CA SER A 13 -3.05 11.46 8.95
C SER A 13 -2.43 10.09 8.74
N HIS A 14 -2.17 9.75 7.48
CA HIS A 14 -1.56 8.49 7.10
C HIS A 14 -0.58 8.65 5.95
N GLY A 15 0.33 7.68 5.82
CA GLY A 15 1.17 7.49 4.66
C GLY A 15 0.38 6.76 3.58
N TYR A 16 0.37 7.30 2.36
CA TYR A 16 -0.14 6.58 1.19
C TYR A 16 0.99 6.26 0.22
N LEU A 17 1.13 4.97 -0.09
CA LEU A 17 2.16 4.40 -0.96
C LEU A 17 1.51 3.97 -2.28
N GLY A 18 1.22 4.95 -3.14
CA GLY A 18 0.58 4.72 -4.44
C GLY A 18 1.55 4.30 -5.54
N PHE A 19 1.02 3.60 -6.55
CA PHE A 19 1.70 3.29 -7.81
C PHE A 19 3.04 2.55 -7.67
N MET A 20 3.13 1.64 -6.70
CA MET A 20 4.29 0.76 -6.51
C MET A 20 4.30 -0.32 -7.60
N TYR A 21 5.16 -0.15 -8.60
CA TYR A 21 5.37 -1.11 -9.69
C TYR A 21 6.86 -1.43 -9.85
N VAL A 22 7.15 -2.70 -10.11
CA VAL A 22 8.49 -3.19 -10.46
C VAL A 22 8.37 -3.89 -11.81
N GLU A 23 9.19 -3.45 -12.77
CA GLU A 23 9.29 -4.07 -14.10
C GLU A 23 9.63 -5.55 -13.97
N GLU A 24 9.16 -6.35 -14.93
CA GLU A 24 9.19 -7.82 -14.81
C GLU A 24 10.59 -8.37 -14.59
N GLU A 25 11.58 -7.79 -15.27
CA GLU A 25 12.99 -8.17 -15.21
C GLU A 25 13.64 -7.94 -13.83
N TYR A 26 13.08 -7.07 -12.99
CA TYR A 26 13.59 -6.79 -11.65
C TYR A 26 12.74 -7.41 -10.52
N ARG A 27 11.74 -8.22 -10.86
CA ARG A 27 10.92 -8.93 -9.86
C ARG A 27 11.73 -10.02 -9.16
N GLY A 28 11.32 -10.38 -7.94
CA GLY A 28 12.00 -11.40 -7.13
C GLY A 28 13.30 -10.94 -6.47
N LEU A 29 13.83 -9.76 -6.83
CA LEU A 29 15.06 -9.19 -6.25
C LEU A 29 14.84 -8.48 -4.90
N GLY A 30 13.60 -8.43 -4.40
CA GLY A 30 13.28 -7.78 -3.13
C GLY A 30 13.28 -6.25 -3.15
N LEU A 31 13.42 -5.60 -4.32
CA LEU A 31 13.46 -4.14 -4.45
C LEU A 31 12.26 -3.43 -3.80
N ASN A 32 11.05 -3.96 -4.01
CA ASN A 32 9.84 -3.41 -3.39
C ASN A 32 9.93 -3.38 -1.86
N LYS A 33 10.57 -4.39 -1.24
CA LYS A 33 10.73 -4.42 0.21
C LYS A 33 11.65 -3.29 0.68
N VAL A 34 12.77 -3.08 -0.01
CA VAL A 34 13.73 -2.00 0.32
C VAL A 34 13.04 -0.64 0.22
N ILE A 35 12.35 -0.39 -0.89
CA ILE A 35 11.60 0.85 -1.11
C ILE A 35 10.54 1.06 -0.02
N LEU A 36 9.76 0.02 0.31
CA LEU A 36 8.76 0.10 1.39
C LEU A 36 9.42 0.42 2.74
N GLN A 37 10.55 -0.20 3.08
CA GLN A 37 11.26 0.07 4.34
C GLN A 37 11.68 1.54 4.43
N ASP A 38 12.25 2.09 3.37
CA ASP A 38 12.70 3.47 3.35
C ASP A 38 11.53 4.47 3.43
N LEU A 39 10.46 4.22 2.69
CA LEU A 39 9.27 5.08 2.68
C LEU A 39 8.51 5.04 4.02
N VAL A 40 8.34 3.85 4.61
CA VAL A 40 7.72 3.70 5.93
C VAL A 40 8.59 4.36 7.00
N GLY A 41 9.90 4.11 6.99
CA GLY A 41 10.83 4.75 7.94
C GLY A 41 10.84 6.28 7.81
N TRP A 42 10.75 6.81 6.59
CA TRP A 42 10.61 8.24 6.35
C TRP A 42 9.30 8.81 6.93
N GLY A 43 8.19 8.09 6.80
CA GLY A 43 6.90 8.49 7.37
C GLY A 43 6.91 8.45 8.90
N GLN A 44 7.48 7.39 9.48
CA GLN A 44 7.60 7.24 10.93
C GLN A 44 8.40 8.38 11.57
N ARG A 45 9.51 8.82 10.94
CA ARG A 45 10.28 10.00 11.40
C ARG A 45 9.48 11.30 11.38
N ARG A 46 8.33 11.33 10.72
CA ARG A 46 7.39 12.46 10.64
C ARG A 46 6.14 12.26 11.50
N GLY A 47 6.11 11.23 12.35
CA GLY A 47 4.98 10.92 13.23
C GLY A 47 3.84 10.15 12.55
N VAL A 48 4.02 9.65 11.33
CA VAL A 48 3.02 8.83 10.65
C VAL A 48 3.11 7.39 11.15
N THR A 49 2.00 6.89 11.69
CA THR A 49 1.87 5.53 12.24
C THR A 49 1.15 4.58 11.29
N ASP A 50 0.27 5.11 10.45
CA ASP A 50 -0.65 4.34 9.60
C ASP A 50 -0.27 4.49 8.13
N PHE A 51 -0.23 3.36 7.42
CA PHE A 51 0.17 3.32 6.02
C PHE A 51 -0.83 2.53 5.18
N TYR A 52 -1.20 3.09 4.03
CA TYR A 52 -2.14 2.51 3.08
C TYR A 52 -1.54 2.45 1.68
N LEU A 53 -1.98 1.45 0.92
CA LEU A 53 -1.72 1.30 -0.50
C LEU A 53 -2.94 0.65 -1.15
N ASP A 54 -3.09 0.84 -2.44
CA ASP A 54 -4.09 0.13 -3.23
C ASP A 54 -3.40 -0.97 -4.05
N VAL A 55 -3.98 -2.15 -4.01
CA VAL A 55 -3.53 -3.31 -4.79
C VAL A 55 -4.75 -4.00 -5.39
N TYR A 56 -4.67 -4.35 -6.67
CA TYR A 56 -5.74 -5.11 -7.31
C TYR A 56 -5.96 -6.45 -6.60
N ALA A 57 -7.20 -6.73 -6.23
CA ALA A 57 -7.57 -7.97 -5.53
C ALA A 57 -7.16 -9.25 -6.29
N LYS A 58 -7.11 -9.20 -7.63
CA LYS A 58 -6.67 -10.32 -8.48
C LYS A 58 -5.14 -10.47 -8.56
N ASN A 59 -4.37 -9.48 -8.11
CA ASN A 59 -2.91 -9.53 -8.09
C ASN A 59 -2.40 -10.24 -6.83
N ASN A 60 -2.66 -11.55 -6.74
CA ASN A 60 -2.31 -12.37 -5.58
C ASN A 60 -0.82 -12.30 -5.20
N SER A 61 0.06 -12.13 -6.19
CA SER A 61 1.50 -12.00 -5.95
C SER A 61 1.82 -10.71 -5.17
N ALA A 62 1.28 -9.57 -5.61
CA ALA A 62 1.48 -8.30 -4.93
C ALA A 62 0.82 -8.30 -3.54
N VAL A 63 -0.41 -8.81 -3.41
CA VAL A 63 -1.10 -8.94 -2.13
C VAL A 63 -0.23 -9.70 -1.11
N ARG A 64 0.26 -10.89 -1.48
CA ARG A 64 1.13 -11.70 -0.61
C ARG A 64 2.44 -10.99 -0.25
N ALA A 65 3.01 -10.20 -1.16
CA ALA A 65 4.22 -9.44 -0.89
C ALA A 65 3.99 -8.35 0.16
N TYR A 66 2.86 -7.64 0.10
CA TYR A 66 2.49 -6.64 1.10
C TYR A 66 2.09 -7.27 2.43
N GLU A 67 1.38 -8.40 2.44
CA GLU A 67 1.07 -9.16 3.65
C GLU A 67 2.35 -9.62 4.37
N LYS A 68 3.35 -10.13 3.63
CA LYS A 68 4.67 -10.49 4.17
C LYS A 68 5.42 -9.30 4.78
N PHE A 69 5.16 -8.08 4.29
CA PHE A 69 5.72 -6.86 4.87
C PHE A 69 4.99 -6.46 6.17
N GLY A 70 3.75 -6.89 6.35
CA GLY A 70 2.92 -6.59 7.52
C GLY A 70 1.62 -5.84 7.23
N PHE A 71 1.35 -5.50 5.96
CA PHE A 71 0.05 -4.92 5.59
C PHE A 71 -1.07 -5.92 5.80
N ARG A 72 -2.27 -5.40 6.09
CA ARG A 72 -3.51 -6.18 6.18
C ARG A 72 -4.59 -5.50 5.35
N GLY A 73 -5.53 -6.28 4.83
CA GLY A 73 -6.71 -5.72 4.17
C GLY A 73 -7.48 -4.82 5.13
N SER A 74 -7.79 -3.59 4.69
CA SER A 74 -8.53 -2.60 5.48
C SER A 74 -9.93 -2.36 4.92
N LEU A 75 -10.03 -1.97 3.64
CA LEU A 75 -11.29 -1.78 2.93
C LEU A 75 -11.22 -2.53 1.59
N LEU A 76 -12.33 -3.17 1.20
CA LEU A 76 -12.50 -3.72 -0.14
C LEU A 76 -13.29 -2.72 -0.99
N GLU A 77 -12.66 -2.17 -2.03
CA GLU A 77 -13.38 -1.43 -3.06
C GLU A 77 -14.08 -2.42 -4.00
N MET A 78 -15.40 -2.27 -4.16
CA MET A 78 -16.22 -3.13 -5.03
C MET A 78 -16.71 -2.34 -6.24
N LYS A 79 -16.55 -2.91 -7.44
CA LYS A 79 -16.98 -2.32 -8.71
C LYS A 79 -18.01 -3.23 -9.39
N LEU A 80 -19.15 -2.68 -9.76
CA LEU A 80 -20.10 -3.27 -10.70
C LEU A 80 -19.92 -2.58 -12.05
N ASN A 81 -19.63 -3.35 -13.10
CA ASN A 81 -19.65 -2.87 -14.48
C ASN A 81 -20.93 -3.39 -15.14
N LEU A 82 -21.69 -2.50 -15.77
CA LEU A 82 -22.98 -2.81 -16.41
C LEU A 82 -22.90 -2.89 -17.94
N GLU A 83 -21.70 -2.75 -18.50
CA GLU A 83 -21.46 -2.78 -19.94
C GLU A 83 -21.02 -4.19 -20.36
N SER A 84 -21.52 -4.64 -21.52
CA SER A 84 -21.23 -5.95 -22.11
C SER A 84 -20.07 -5.87 -23.09
#